data_AF-A0A180FJZ7-F1
#
_entry.id   AF-A0A180FJZ7-F1
#
_cell.length_a   1.000
_cell.length_b   1.000
_cell.length_c   1.000
_cell.angle_alpha   90.00
_cell.angle_beta   90.00
_cell.angle_gamma   90.00
#
_symmetry.space_group_name_H-M   'P 1'
#
loop_
_entity.id
_entity.type
_entity.pdbx_description
1 polymer ?
#
loop_
_entity_poly.entity_id
_entity_poly.type
_entity_poly.pdbx_seq_one_letter_code
_entity_poly.pdbx_strand_id
1 'polypeptide(L)'
;MADFEADRLIKKGLYLEDYEKTKSIDLQKIQTAIESIDKLANENMDEQPKTSKGGTMKVTTQVMEILLKKSGVDSSNADKTKIATFISYITGNSENTIRTHLSKHDEFTSAQKDEIEKVNKMLKDLNIEETLKYNKIGERKNVKH
;
A
#
# COMPACT_ATOMS: atom_id res chain seq x y z
N MET A 1 48.73 33.86 -50.28
CA MET A 1 47.75 34.39 -49.31
C MET A 1 46.45 33.60 -49.32
N ALA A 2 45.98 33.09 -50.47
CA ALA A 2 44.78 32.23 -50.58
C ALA A 2 44.88 30.89 -49.83
N ASP A 3 46.05 30.25 -49.80
CA ASP A 3 46.21 28.91 -49.19
C ASP A 3 46.01 28.89 -47.67
N PHE A 4 46.30 30.00 -46.99
CA PHE A 4 46.11 30.12 -45.54
C PHE A 4 44.62 30.17 -45.15
N GLU A 5 43.81 30.78 -46.01
CA GLU A 5 42.37 30.94 -45.76
C GLU A 5 41.62 29.64 -46.05
N ALA A 6 42.04 28.88 -47.06
CA ALA A 6 41.54 27.53 -47.35
C ALA A 6 41.82 26.56 -46.18
N ASP A 7 43.05 26.54 -45.65
CA ASP A 7 43.43 25.64 -44.55
C ASP A 7 42.68 25.97 -43.23
N ARG A 8 42.41 27.27 -43.00
CA ARG A 8 41.60 27.74 -41.86
C ARG A 8 40.13 27.33 -41.98
N LEU A 9 39.54 27.38 -43.17
CA LEU A 9 38.16 26.97 -43.41
C LEU A 9 37.99 25.45 -43.26
N ILE A 10 38.95 24.66 -43.76
CA ILE A 10 38.97 23.19 -43.60
C ILE A 10 39.03 22.81 -42.12
N LYS A 11 39.96 23.40 -41.35
CA LYS A 11 40.07 23.14 -39.91
C LYS A 11 38.78 23.47 -39.16
N LYS A 12 38.14 24.61 -39.46
CA LYS A 12 36.84 24.96 -38.85
C LYS A 12 35.74 23.94 -39.16
N GLY A 13 35.69 23.40 -40.37
CA GLY A 13 34.76 22.33 -40.74
C GLY A 13 34.97 21.06 -39.92
N LEU A 14 36.22 20.60 -39.80
CA LEU A 14 36.59 19.45 -38.96
C LEU A 14 36.19 19.63 -37.49
N TYR A 15 36.45 20.80 -36.89
CA TYR A 15 36.06 21.07 -35.49
C TYR A 15 34.54 21.06 -35.29
N LEU A 16 33.76 21.51 -36.27
CA LEU A 16 32.30 21.51 -36.19
C LEU A 16 31.75 20.08 -36.27
N GLU A 17 32.28 19.25 -37.18
CA GLU A 17 31.88 17.84 -37.31
C GLU A 17 32.18 17.04 -36.03
N ASP A 18 33.36 17.23 -35.43
CA ASP A 18 33.72 16.56 -34.17
C ASP A 18 32.84 17.02 -33.00
N TYR A 19 32.46 18.30 -32.95
CA TYR A 19 31.55 18.83 -31.95
C TYR A 19 30.12 18.28 -32.10
N GLU A 20 29.60 18.21 -33.33
CA GLU A 20 28.28 17.65 -33.60
C GLU A 20 28.23 16.15 -33.28
N LYS A 21 29.30 15.42 -33.61
CA LYS A 21 29.43 14.00 -33.32
C LYS A 21 29.48 13.71 -31.82
N THR A 22 30.30 14.45 -31.07
CA THR A 22 30.37 14.30 -29.59
C THR A 22 29.03 14.63 -28.93
N LYS A 23 28.37 15.72 -29.33
CA LYS A 23 27.04 16.07 -28.85
C LYS A 23 26.00 14.98 -29.14
N SER A 24 26.05 14.36 -30.33
CA SER A 24 25.13 13.28 -30.70
C SER A 24 25.31 12.02 -29.84
N ILE A 25 26.56 11.68 -29.52
CA ILE A 25 26.92 10.54 -28.65
C ILE A 25 26.42 10.79 -27.23
N ASP A 26 26.58 12.01 -26.70
CA ASP A 26 26.14 12.32 -25.33
C ASP A 26 24.61 12.30 -25.21
N LEU A 27 23.88 12.78 -26.23
CA LEU A 27 22.43 12.68 -26.28
C LEU A 27 21.94 11.23 -26.33
N GLN A 28 22.62 10.36 -27.09
CA GLN A 28 22.29 8.93 -27.13
C GLN A 28 22.50 8.26 -25.77
N LYS A 29 23.61 8.56 -25.08
CA LYS A 29 23.88 8.03 -23.73
C LYS A 29 22.83 8.46 -22.72
N ILE A 30 22.38 9.72 -22.79
CA ILE A 30 21.32 10.24 -21.91
C ILE A 30 20.01 9.50 -22.19
N GLN A 31 19.65 9.29 -23.45
CA GLN A 31 18.43 8.57 -23.83
C GLN A 31 18.45 7.12 -23.32
N THR A 32 19.57 6.41 -23.47
CA THR A 32 19.72 5.04 -22.96
C THR A 32 19.68 4.97 -21.43
N ALA A 33 20.21 5.99 -20.74
CA ALA A 33 20.13 6.07 -19.28
C ALA A 33 18.69 6.27 -18.80
N ILE A 34 17.90 7.13 -19.47
CA ILE A 34 16.49 7.35 -19.17
C ILE A 34 15.69 6.05 -19.34
N GLU A 35 15.88 5.33 -20.45
CA GLU A 35 15.20 4.05 -20.69
C GLU A 35 15.55 2.98 -19.66
N SER A 36 16.79 2.98 -19.17
CA SER A 36 17.23 2.06 -18.11
C SER A 36 16.62 2.41 -16.75
N ILE A 37 16.48 3.72 -16.45
CA ILE A 37 15.80 4.20 -15.24
C ILE A 37 14.31 3.84 -15.29
N ASP A 38 13.64 4.01 -16.43
CA ASP A 38 12.23 3.65 -16.60
C ASP A 38 12.01 2.14 -16.44
N LYS A 39 12.91 1.30 -16.95
CA LYS A 39 12.86 -0.15 -16.72
C LYS A 39 13.05 -0.51 -15.25
N LEU A 40 14.04 0.07 -14.57
CA LEU A 40 14.27 -0.16 -13.15
C LEU A 40 13.12 0.37 -12.27
N ALA A 41 12.48 1.47 -12.65
CA ALA A 41 11.30 1.99 -11.97
C ALA A 41 10.09 1.05 -12.12
N ASN A 42 9.93 0.43 -13.28
CA ASN A 42 8.84 -0.52 -13.54
C ASN A 42 9.11 -1.94 -12.98
N GLU A 43 10.37 -2.37 -12.89
CA GLU A 43 10.75 -3.69 -12.35
C GLU A 43 10.83 -3.70 -10.81
N ASN A 44 11.02 -2.54 -10.16
CA ASN A 44 10.97 -2.39 -8.69
C ASN A 44 9.64 -1.85 -8.17
N MET A 45 8.63 -1.71 -9.04
CA MET A 45 7.26 -1.79 -8.55
C MET A 45 6.99 -3.27 -8.25
N ASP A 46 7.36 -3.69 -7.04
CA ASP A 46 6.45 -4.53 -6.26
C ASP A 46 5.05 -4.04 -6.60
N GLU A 47 4.14 -4.95 -6.94
CA GLU A 47 2.71 -4.65 -6.99
C GLU A 47 2.30 -4.13 -5.60
N GLN A 48 2.61 -2.86 -5.31
CA GLN A 48 2.01 -2.09 -4.26
C GLN A 48 0.56 -2.01 -4.71
N PRO A 49 -0.34 -2.79 -4.08
CA PRO A 49 -1.71 -2.83 -4.54
C PRO A 49 -2.19 -1.38 -4.54
N LYS A 50 -2.61 -0.92 -5.74
CA LYS A 50 -3.26 0.37 -6.00
C LYS A 50 -3.93 0.81 -4.72
N THR A 51 -3.42 1.87 -4.07
CA THR A 51 -3.85 2.40 -2.77
C THR A 51 -5.33 2.08 -2.50
N SER A 52 -5.61 0.90 -1.97
CA SER A 52 -6.94 0.62 -1.49
C SER A 52 -7.00 1.50 -0.26
N LYS A 53 -7.99 2.39 -0.21
CA LYS A 53 -8.51 2.93 1.06
C LYS A 53 -8.16 1.97 2.19
N GLY A 54 -7.47 2.47 3.22
CA GLY A 54 -7.08 1.65 4.37
C GLY A 54 -8.21 0.74 4.84
N GLY A 55 -7.86 -0.35 5.54
CA GLY A 55 -8.80 -1.40 5.92
C GLY A 55 -10.15 -0.85 6.40
N THR A 56 -11.25 -1.52 6.03
CA THR A 56 -12.58 -1.09 6.41
C THR A 56 -12.65 -0.93 7.93
N MET A 57 -13.38 0.09 8.39
CA MET A 57 -13.51 0.40 9.81
C MET A 57 -13.89 -0.83 10.64
N LYS A 58 -14.78 -1.70 10.12
CA LYS A 58 -15.18 -2.94 10.78
C LYS A 58 -14.01 -3.91 10.96
N VAL A 59 -13.31 -4.25 9.88
CA VAL A 59 -12.18 -5.18 9.93
C VAL A 59 -11.08 -4.62 10.82
N THR A 60 -10.72 -3.35 10.62
CA THR A 60 -9.71 -2.68 11.45
C THR A 60 -10.08 -2.67 12.93
N THR A 61 -11.33 -2.36 13.26
CA THR A 61 -11.81 -2.39 14.66
C THR A 61 -11.74 -3.79 15.26
N GLN A 62 -12.15 -4.81 14.50
CA GLN A 62 -12.14 -6.20 14.99
C GLN A 62 -10.72 -6.73 15.19
N VAL A 63 -9.77 -6.34 14.33
CA VAL A 63 -8.34 -6.63 14.53
C VAL A 63 -7.84 -6.00 15.81
N MET A 64 -8.13 -4.72 16.03
CA MET A 64 -7.73 -4.04 17.26
C MET A 64 -8.35 -4.69 18.49
N GLU A 65 -9.59 -5.18 18.41
CA GLU A 65 -10.22 -5.94 19.49
C GLU A 65 -9.49 -7.27 19.76
N ILE A 66 -9.06 -7.99 18.73
CA ILE A 66 -8.25 -9.22 18.87
C ILE A 66 -6.92 -8.90 19.56
N LEU A 67 -6.23 -7.85 19.13
CA LEU A 67 -4.96 -7.43 19.72
C LEU A 67 -5.13 -7.03 21.19
N LEU A 68 -6.19 -6.28 21.51
CA LEU A 68 -6.52 -5.90 22.88
C LEU A 68 -6.81 -7.13 23.75
N LYS A 69 -7.61 -8.08 23.26
CA LYS A 69 -7.89 -9.34 23.95
C LYS A 69 -6.62 -10.13 24.25
N LYS A 70 -5.71 -10.20 23.28
CA LYS A 70 -4.40 -10.85 23.46
C LYS A 70 -3.51 -10.13 24.47
N SER A 71 -3.67 -8.81 24.63
CA SER A 71 -3.02 -8.03 25.69
C SER A 71 -3.71 -8.12 27.07
N GLY A 72 -4.81 -8.87 27.17
CA GLY A 72 -5.57 -9.04 28.41
C GLY A 72 -6.67 -7.99 28.63
N VAL A 73 -7.02 -7.20 27.62
CA VAL A 73 -8.08 -6.19 27.68
C VAL A 73 -9.27 -6.65 26.83
N ASP A 74 -10.42 -6.82 27.45
CA ASP A 74 -11.64 -7.21 26.76
C ASP A 74 -12.87 -6.47 27.30
N SER A 75 -14.04 -6.76 26.74
CA SER A 75 -15.30 -6.13 27.16
C SER A 75 -15.81 -6.60 28.53
N SER A 76 -15.17 -7.59 29.16
CA SER A 76 -15.50 -8.05 30.51
C SER A 76 -14.76 -7.24 31.59
N ASN A 77 -13.58 -6.72 31.25
CA ASN A 77 -12.71 -6.01 32.20
C ASN A 77 -12.45 -4.54 31.86
N ALA A 78 -12.85 -4.06 30.67
CA ALA A 78 -12.71 -2.68 30.25
C ALA A 78 -14.00 -2.12 29.64
N ASP A 79 -14.25 -0.84 29.91
CA ASP A 79 -15.39 -0.09 29.37
C ASP A 79 -15.26 0.03 27.85
N LYS A 80 -16.30 -0.40 27.13
CA LYS A 80 -16.41 -0.31 25.66
C LYS A 80 -16.18 1.11 25.14
N THR A 81 -16.52 2.13 25.92
CA THR A 81 -16.25 3.54 25.58
C THR A 81 -14.75 3.79 25.53
N LYS A 82 -14.01 3.37 26.56
CA LYS A 82 -12.54 3.53 26.61
C LYS A 82 -11.85 2.75 25.51
N ILE A 83 -12.31 1.53 25.23
CA ILE A 83 -11.84 0.72 24.09
C ILE A 83 -12.09 1.48 22.78
N ALA A 84 -13.29 2.04 22.59
CA ALA A 84 -13.62 2.80 21.38
C ALA A 84 -12.76 4.06 21.22
N THR A 85 -12.54 4.81 22.30
CA THR A 85 -11.66 6.00 22.30
C THR A 85 -10.24 5.62 21.89
N PHE A 86 -9.71 4.52 22.43
CA PHE A 86 -8.37 4.04 22.09
C PHE A 86 -8.23 3.61 20.63
N ILE A 87 -9.18 2.79 20.14
CA ILE A 87 -9.18 2.35 18.73
C ILE A 87 -9.35 3.55 17.79
N SER A 88 -10.20 4.52 18.15
CA SER A 88 -10.39 5.77 17.41
C SER A 88 -9.08 6.55 17.27
N TYR A 89 -8.36 6.71 18.39
CA TYR A 89 -7.07 7.40 18.41
C TYR A 89 -6.03 6.75 17.49
N ILE A 90 -5.93 5.42 17.47
CA ILE A 90 -4.95 4.70 16.65
C ILE A 90 -5.33 4.68 15.17
N THR A 91 -6.61 4.47 14.88
CA THR A 91 -7.06 4.16 13.51
C THR A 91 -7.60 5.37 12.77
N GLY A 92 -7.87 6.48 13.46
CA GLY A 92 -8.54 7.66 12.91
C GLY A 92 -10.01 7.45 12.57
N ASN A 93 -10.58 6.28 12.91
CA ASN A 93 -12.00 6.00 12.70
C ASN A 93 -12.87 6.69 13.76
N SER A 94 -14.13 7.00 13.39
CA SER A 94 -15.09 7.61 14.31
C SER A 94 -15.33 6.75 15.55
N GLU A 95 -15.05 7.30 16.74
CA GLU A 95 -15.32 6.68 18.03
C GLU A 95 -16.78 6.24 18.18
N ASN A 96 -17.74 7.07 17.78
CA ASN A 96 -19.16 6.73 17.84
C ASN A 96 -19.50 5.52 16.95
N THR A 97 -18.85 5.41 15.81
CA THR A 97 -19.02 4.30 14.88
C THR A 97 -18.40 3.02 15.44
N ILE A 98 -17.19 3.11 16.01
CA ILE A 98 -16.52 2.01 16.70
C ILE A 98 -17.36 1.52 17.89
N ARG A 99 -17.82 2.42 18.77
CA ARG A 99 -18.65 2.07 19.93
C ARG A 99 -19.92 1.33 19.51
N THR A 100 -20.54 1.79 18.42
CA THR A 100 -21.71 1.12 17.84
C THR A 100 -21.35 -0.29 17.36
N HIS A 101 -20.21 -0.43 16.68
CA HIS A 101 -19.71 -1.74 16.24
C HIS A 101 -19.34 -2.67 17.41
N LEU A 102 -18.71 -2.18 18.49
CA LEU A 102 -18.44 -2.97 19.69
C LEU A 102 -19.72 -3.36 20.47
N SER A 103 -20.82 -2.67 20.21
CA SER A 103 -22.12 -2.93 20.85
C SER A 103 -23.00 -3.86 20.03
N LYS A 104 -22.82 -3.90 18.71
CA LYS A 104 -23.58 -4.73 17.78
C LYS A 104 -22.69 -5.85 17.27
N HIS A 105 -23.15 -7.09 17.32
CA HIS A 105 -22.45 -8.19 16.65
C HIS A 105 -22.69 -8.06 15.13
N ASP A 106 -22.03 -7.08 14.52
CA ASP A 106 -22.18 -6.75 13.11
C ASP A 106 -21.43 -7.81 12.29
N GLU A 107 -22.17 -8.54 11.45
CA GLU A 107 -21.60 -9.58 10.61
C GLU A 107 -20.75 -8.97 9.49
N PHE A 108 -19.63 -9.64 9.18
CA PHE A 108 -18.86 -9.34 7.98
C PHE A 108 -19.61 -9.79 6.74
N THR A 109 -19.69 -8.93 5.73
CA THR A 109 -20.33 -9.26 4.45
C THR A 109 -19.31 -9.85 3.48
N SER A 110 -19.79 -10.47 2.41
CA SER A 110 -18.93 -10.99 1.33
C SER A 110 -18.02 -9.93 0.70
N ALA A 111 -18.41 -8.65 0.78
CA ALA A 111 -17.61 -7.53 0.29
C ALA A 111 -16.28 -7.34 1.06
N GLN A 112 -16.14 -7.92 2.25
CA GLN A 112 -14.97 -7.79 3.11
C GLN A 112 -14.12 -9.06 3.12
N LYS A 113 -14.47 -10.06 2.31
CA LYS A 113 -13.81 -11.37 2.30
C LYS A 113 -12.31 -11.26 2.02
N ASP A 114 -11.94 -10.60 0.93
CA ASP A 114 -10.53 -10.47 0.53
C ASP A 114 -9.70 -9.71 1.57
N GLU A 115 -10.32 -8.74 2.23
CA GLU A 115 -9.70 -7.98 3.32
C GLU A 115 -9.45 -8.87 4.54
N ILE A 116 -10.46 -9.65 4.93
CA ILE A 116 -10.38 -10.61 6.05
C ILE A 116 -9.32 -11.68 5.80
N GLU A 117 -9.25 -12.22 4.58
CA GLU A 117 -8.24 -13.22 4.22
C GLU A 117 -6.82 -12.65 4.31
N LYS A 118 -6.61 -11.43 3.82
CA LYS A 118 -5.32 -10.74 3.95
C LYS A 118 -4.94 -10.52 5.41
N VAL A 119 -5.87 -10.03 6.21
CA VAL A 119 -5.64 -9.77 7.63
C VAL A 119 -5.38 -11.05 8.41
N ASN A 120 -6.15 -12.12 8.18
CA ASN A 120 -5.93 -13.41 8.83
C ASN A 120 -4.55 -13.98 8.49
N LYS A 121 -4.05 -13.79 7.27
CA LYS A 121 -2.69 -14.15 6.90
C LYS A 121 -1.67 -13.34 7.72
N MET A 122 -1.84 -12.01 7.81
CA MET A 122 -0.96 -11.15 8.61
C MET A 122 -0.97 -11.53 10.10
N LEU A 123 -2.14 -11.81 10.68
CA LEU A 123 -2.26 -12.26 12.07
C LEU A 123 -1.51 -13.59 12.28
N LYS A 124 -1.65 -14.54 11.35
CA LYS A 124 -0.94 -15.81 11.40
C LYS A 124 0.58 -15.63 11.30
N ASP A 125 1.05 -14.76 10.41
CA ASP A 125 2.48 -14.44 10.26
C ASP A 125 3.07 -13.81 11.55
N LEU A 126 2.22 -13.16 12.37
CA LEU A 126 2.56 -12.61 13.68
C LEU A 126 2.33 -13.61 14.85
N ASN A 127 2.09 -14.89 14.57
CA ASN A 127 1.73 -15.92 15.56
C ASN A 127 0.51 -15.52 16.42
N ILE A 128 -0.49 -14.91 15.80
CA ILE A 128 -1.80 -14.64 16.37
C ILE A 128 -2.76 -15.69 15.79
N GLU A 129 -3.22 -16.62 16.64
CA GLU A 129 -4.04 -17.77 16.22
C GLU A 129 -5.51 -17.40 16.02
N GLU A 130 -5.93 -16.24 16.54
CA GLU A 130 -7.25 -15.69 16.36
C GLU A 130 -7.53 -15.37 14.89
N THR A 131 -8.71 -15.77 14.43
CA THR A 131 -9.15 -15.55 13.06
C THR A 131 -10.45 -14.76 13.02
N LEU A 132 -10.51 -13.81 12.10
CA LEU A 132 -11.74 -13.14 11.71
C LEU A 132 -12.59 -14.12 10.91
N LYS A 133 -13.79 -14.42 11.42
CA LYS A 133 -14.74 -15.32 10.76
C LYS A 133 -15.78 -14.51 9.99
N TYR A 134 -16.00 -14.87 8.73
CA TYR A 134 -17.18 -14.40 8.00
C TYR A 134 -18.38 -15.27 8.40
N ASN A 135 -19.51 -14.66 8.74
CA ASN A 135 -20.78 -15.38 8.76
C ASN A 135 -21.33 -15.35 7.33
N LYS A 136 -21.42 -16.50 6.67
CA LYS A 136 -22.17 -16.59 5.41
C LYS A 136 -23.62 -16.27 5.76
N ILE A 137 -24.19 -15.23 5.16
CA ILE A 137 -25.63 -14.94 5.23
C ILE A 137 -26.36 -16.22 4.80
N GLY A 138 -26.81 -17.02 5.78
CA GLY A 138 -27.29 -18.39 5.53
C GLY A 138 -27.20 -19.32 6.74
N GLU A 139 -26.24 -19.16 7.65
CA GLU A 139 -26.18 -19.96 8.88
C GLU A 139 -26.93 -19.29 10.04
N ARG A 140 -28.24 -19.07 9.86
CA ARG A 140 -29.12 -18.92 11.03
C ARG A 140 -29.10 -20.27 11.74
N LYS A 141 -28.33 -20.37 12.82
CA LYS A 141 -28.41 -21.49 13.76
C LYS A 141 -29.89 -21.65 14.15
N ASN A 142 -30.51 -22.73 13.70
CA ASN A 142 -31.76 -23.24 14.27
C ASN A 142 -31.45 -23.59 15.73
N VAL A 143 -31.66 -22.63 16.63
CA VAL A 143 -31.73 -22.92 18.06
C VAL A 143 -33.14 -23.46 18.29
N LYS A 144 -33.27 -24.80 18.26
CA LYS A 144 -34.45 -25.46 18.80
C LYS A 144 -34.44 -25.23 20.31
N HIS A 145 -35.50 -24.60 20.81
CA HIS A 145 -35.88 -24.67 22.23
C HIS A 145 -36.46 -26.05 22.55
#